data_AF-A0A838EZU2-F1
#
_entry.id   AF-A0A838EZU2-F1
#
_cell.length_a   1.000
_cell.length_b   1.000
_cell.length_c   1.000
_cell.angle_alpha   90.00
_cell.angle_beta   90.00
_cell.angle_gamma   90.00
#
_symmetry.space_group_name_H-M   'P 1'
#
loop_
_entity.id
_entity.type
_entity.pdbx_description
1 polymer ?
#
loop_
_entity_poly.entity_id
_entity_poly.type
_entity_poly.pdbx_seq_one_letter_code
_entity_poly.pdbx_strand_id
1 'polypeptide(L)'
;MKLLLLILLALSFGCTSHSSKDDKSEDIFDKIIWVQKKATKDELIKTFGQPQEIKPENDGKLEYVYKDFSTSINKSSGKVLGTSMPYWVNFDAYAFLKKRFKEYEWIETEIPIRTHLDYAEEIHKVEIPELKISFEYDNQDPLRRPMWIFFN
;
A
#
# COMPACT_ATOMS: atom_id res chain seq x y z
N MET A 1 51.23 7.19 -32.24
CA MET A 1 50.48 5.95 -31.90
C MET A 1 50.23 5.71 -30.40
N LYS A 2 50.77 6.49 -29.45
CA LYS A 2 50.50 6.29 -28.01
C LYS A 2 49.28 7.04 -27.45
N LEU A 3 48.78 8.08 -28.14
CA LEU A 3 47.69 8.91 -27.65
C LEU A 3 46.29 8.28 -27.85
N LEU A 4 46.10 7.50 -28.92
CA LEU A 4 44.82 6.86 -29.25
C LEU A 4 44.48 5.68 -28.33
N LEU A 5 45.49 4.99 -27.78
CA LEU A 5 45.27 3.87 -26.85
C LEU A 5 44.76 4.33 -25.47
N LEU A 6 45.08 5.56 -25.06
CA LEU A 6 44.64 6.13 -23.78
C LEU A 6 43.16 6.55 -23.80
N ILE A 7 42.64 6.95 -24.96
CA ILE A 7 41.23 7.34 -25.12
C ILE A 7 40.31 6.12 -25.12
N LEU A 8 40.77 4.99 -25.66
CA LEU A 8 40.00 3.73 -25.66
C LEU A 8 39.90 3.07 -24.27
N LEU A 9 40.90 3.24 -23.40
CA LEU A 9 40.82 2.74 -22.01
C LEU A 9 39.95 3.60 -21.09
N ALA A 10 39.72 4.88 -21.43
CA ALA A 10 38.83 5.75 -20.66
C ALA A 10 37.33 5.40 -20.86
N LEU A 11 36.99 4.73 -21.97
CA LEU A 11 35.62 4.30 -22.27
C LEU A 11 35.21 3.00 -21.56
N SER A 12 36.16 2.22 -21.03
CA SER A 12 35.86 0.95 -20.33
C SER A 12 35.70 1.08 -18.81
N PHE A 13 35.85 2.28 -18.25
CA PHE A 13 35.53 2.59 -16.84
C PHE A 13 34.26 3.42 -16.70
N GLY A 14 33.40 3.40 -17.72
CA GLY A 14 31.97 3.63 -17.54
C GLY A 14 31.35 2.46 -16.78
N CYS A 15 31.79 2.25 -15.52
CA CYS A 15 30.92 1.67 -14.51
C CYS A 15 29.68 2.56 -14.50
N THR A 16 28.66 2.15 -15.26
CA THR A 16 27.30 2.34 -14.78
C THR A 16 27.29 1.64 -13.44
N SER A 17 27.58 2.39 -12.38
CA SER A 17 26.99 2.09 -11.10
C SER A 17 25.52 2.07 -11.40
N HIS A 18 25.00 0.88 -11.67
CA HIS A 18 23.59 0.60 -11.48
C HIS A 18 23.43 0.78 -9.98
N SER A 19 23.27 2.05 -9.61
CA SER A 19 22.69 2.41 -8.36
C SER A 19 21.30 1.82 -8.49
N SER A 20 21.16 0.58 -8.05
CA SER A 20 19.96 0.17 -7.36
C SER A 20 19.90 1.08 -6.14
N LYS A 21 19.55 2.36 -6.37
CA LYS A 21 18.68 3.05 -5.46
C LYS A 21 17.54 2.05 -5.34
N ASP A 22 17.57 1.30 -4.25
CA ASP A 22 16.36 0.74 -3.67
C ASP A 22 15.33 1.83 -3.88
N ASP A 23 14.42 1.58 -4.81
CA ASP A 23 13.39 2.48 -5.29
C ASP A 23 12.35 2.61 -4.18
N LYS A 24 12.81 3.08 -3.02
CA LYS A 24 12.00 3.42 -1.87
C LYS A 24 11.35 4.73 -2.24
N SER A 25 10.35 4.62 -3.11
CA SER A 25 9.31 5.62 -3.29
C SER A 25 9.02 6.23 -1.92
N GLU A 26 9.14 7.56 -1.80
CA GLU A 26 8.88 8.23 -0.52
C GLU A 26 7.43 8.05 -0.09
N ASP A 27 6.57 7.70 -1.03
CA ASP A 27 5.14 7.55 -0.88
C ASP A 27 4.74 6.29 -0.09
N ILE A 28 3.78 6.50 0.81
CA ILE A 28 3.31 5.50 1.78
C ILE A 28 2.65 4.30 1.09
N PHE A 29 1.92 4.53 0.00
CA PHE A 29 1.25 3.45 -0.74
C PHE A 29 2.25 2.44 -1.28
N ASP A 30 3.30 2.91 -1.94
CA ASP A 30 4.30 2.02 -2.56
C ASP A 30 5.09 1.25 -1.50
N LYS A 31 5.41 1.91 -0.37
CA LYS A 31 6.03 1.25 0.78
C LYS A 31 5.13 0.17 1.39
N ILE A 32 3.83 0.43 1.55
CA ILE A 32 2.89 -0.57 2.07
C ILE A 32 2.77 -1.74 1.08
N ILE A 33 2.60 -1.46 -0.22
CA ILE A 33 2.54 -2.50 -1.27
C ILE A 33 3.82 -3.34 -1.29
N TRP A 34 4.99 -2.71 -1.14
CA TRP A 34 6.27 -3.40 -1.04
C TRP A 34 6.32 -4.35 0.16
N VAL A 35 5.96 -3.86 1.34
CA VAL A 35 5.92 -4.67 2.56
C VAL A 35 4.94 -5.83 2.42
N GLN A 36 3.78 -5.62 1.80
CA GLN A 36 2.80 -6.70 1.56
C GLN A 36 3.34 -7.77 0.62
N LYS A 37 4.09 -7.38 -0.43
CA LYS A 37 4.75 -8.34 -1.33
C LYS A 37 5.80 -9.20 -0.60
N LYS A 38 6.51 -8.63 0.37
CA LYS A 38 7.51 -9.36 1.18
C LYS A 38 6.86 -10.14 2.32
N ALA A 39 5.74 -9.65 2.83
CA ALA A 39 4.93 -10.22 3.89
C ALA A 39 5.69 -10.53 5.19
N THR A 40 6.72 -9.76 5.56
CA THR A 40 7.51 -10.01 6.78
C THR A 40 7.53 -8.79 7.72
N LYS A 41 7.47 -9.07 9.02
CA LYS A 41 7.64 -8.09 10.10
C LYS A 41 8.97 -7.35 9.97
N ASP A 42 10.05 -8.05 9.60
CA ASP A 42 11.37 -7.44 9.51
C ASP A 42 11.44 -6.40 8.39
N GLU A 43 10.81 -6.66 7.23
CA GLU A 43 10.73 -5.67 6.15
C GLU A 43 9.82 -4.49 6.53
N LEU A 44 8.72 -4.75 7.25
CA LEU A 44 7.87 -3.70 7.81
C LEU A 44 8.68 -2.76 8.70
N ILE A 45 9.41 -3.29 9.67
CA ILE A 45 10.23 -2.50 10.60
C ILE A 45 11.38 -1.78 9.88
N LYS A 46 12.02 -2.44 8.91
CA LYS A 46 13.07 -1.83 8.08
C LYS A 46 12.55 -0.65 7.25
N THR A 47 11.28 -0.72 6.82
CA THR A 47 10.67 0.29 5.94
C THR A 47 10.11 1.47 6.73
N PHE A 48 9.43 1.20 7.86
CA PHE A 48 8.67 2.21 8.61
C PHE A 48 9.22 2.51 10.00
N GLY A 49 10.25 1.80 10.45
CA GLY A 49 10.76 1.88 11.82
C GLY A 49 9.94 1.05 12.79
N GLN A 50 10.13 1.29 14.09
CA GLN A 50 9.33 0.63 15.13
C GLN A 50 7.91 1.20 15.15
N PRO A 51 6.88 0.36 15.37
CA PRO A 51 5.52 0.84 15.57
C PRO A 51 5.45 1.70 16.85
N GLN A 52 4.47 2.60 16.89
CA GLN A 52 4.18 3.41 18.08
C GLN A 52 3.57 2.55 19.20
N GLU A 53 2.79 1.54 18.82
CA GLU A 53 2.13 0.62 19.74
C GLU A 53 2.06 -0.79 19.11
N ILE A 54 2.17 -1.82 19.95
CA ILE A 54 1.92 -3.21 19.57
C ILE A 54 0.80 -3.74 20.45
N LYS A 55 -0.35 -4.05 19.85
CA LYS A 55 -1.52 -4.58 20.56
C LYS A 55 -1.68 -6.07 20.29
N PRO A 56 -1.97 -6.89 21.31
CA PRO A 56 -2.39 -8.27 21.07
C PRO A 56 -3.78 -8.27 20.43
N GLU A 57 -3.94 -9.03 19.35
CA GLU A 57 -5.24 -9.37 18.77
C GLU A 57 -5.62 -10.80 19.13
N ASN A 58 -6.87 -11.17 18.87
CA ASN A 58 -7.32 -12.55 18.97
C ASN A 58 -6.59 -13.46 17.97
N ASP A 59 -6.68 -14.77 18.15
CA ASP A 59 -6.21 -15.79 17.20
C ASP A 59 -4.70 -15.76 16.90
N GLY A 60 -3.90 -15.35 17.88
CA GLY A 60 -2.43 -15.35 17.75
C GLY A 60 -1.91 -14.27 16.81
N LYS A 61 -2.61 -13.15 16.70
CA LYS A 61 -2.22 -11.99 15.91
C LYS A 61 -1.73 -10.84 16.80
N LEU A 62 -0.97 -9.92 16.20
CA LEU A 62 -0.55 -8.66 16.79
C LEU A 62 -0.90 -7.54 15.84
N GLU A 63 -1.47 -6.46 16.34
CA GLU A 63 -1.61 -5.21 15.60
C GLU A 63 -0.39 -4.33 15.85
N TYR A 64 0.30 -3.93 14.79
CA TYR A 64 1.38 -2.95 14.81
C TYR A 64 0.80 -1.61 14.37
N VAL A 65 0.73 -0.65 15.28
CA VAL A 65 0.12 0.66 15.04
C VAL A 65 1.21 1.68 14.70
N TYR A 66 1.09 2.30 13.54
CA TYR A 66 1.90 3.44 13.09
C TYR A 66 1.03 4.69 13.04
N LYS A 67 1.67 5.84 12.85
CA LYS A 67 0.98 7.14 12.85
C LYS A 67 -0.18 7.20 11.86
N ASP A 68 0.04 6.65 10.67
CA ASP A 68 -0.87 6.83 9.53
C ASP A 68 -1.52 5.51 9.06
N PHE A 69 -1.24 4.37 9.71
CA PHE A 69 -1.79 3.06 9.34
C PHE A 69 -1.58 2.03 10.46
N SER A 70 -2.27 0.88 10.39
CA SER A 70 -1.97 -0.28 11.23
C SER A 70 -1.79 -1.55 10.40
N THR A 71 -1.05 -2.53 10.94
CA THR A 71 -0.73 -3.78 10.25
C THR A 71 -0.92 -4.97 11.18
N SER A 72 -1.71 -5.95 10.74
CA SER A 72 -1.88 -7.20 11.47
C SER A 72 -0.75 -8.17 11.13
N ILE A 73 -0.12 -8.73 12.15
CA ILE A 73 1.03 -9.64 12.09
C ILE A 73 0.65 -10.95 12.75
N ASN A 74 0.95 -12.08 12.11
CA ASN A 74 0.89 -13.37 12.78
C ASN A 74 2.03 -13.48 13.81
N LYS A 75 1.69 -13.69 15.08
CA LYS A 75 2.64 -13.64 16.21
C LYS A 75 3.75 -14.68 16.12
N SER A 76 3.44 -15.89 15.65
CA SER A 76 4.40 -17.01 15.62
C SER A 76 5.33 -16.96 14.42
N SER A 77 4.79 -16.63 13.24
CA SER A 77 5.57 -16.60 12.00
C SER A 77 6.21 -15.24 11.71
N GLY A 78 5.75 -14.16 12.34
CA GLY A 78 6.13 -12.80 11.98
C GLY A 78 5.65 -12.38 10.59
N LYS A 79 4.70 -13.12 10.00
CA LYS A 79 4.13 -12.83 8.68
C LYS A 79 3.18 -11.64 8.77
N VAL A 80 3.31 -10.69 7.84
CA VAL A 80 2.33 -9.62 7.63
C VAL A 80 1.08 -10.22 7.00
N LEU A 81 -0.07 -10.00 7.63
CA LEU A 81 -1.37 -10.53 7.19
C LEU A 81 -2.18 -9.51 6.39
N GLY A 82 -2.03 -8.24 6.73
CA GLY A 82 -2.75 -7.16 6.06
C GLY A 82 -2.46 -5.82 6.73
N THR A 83 -2.63 -4.75 5.97
CA THR A 83 -2.46 -3.36 6.41
C THR A 83 -3.74 -2.60 6.16
N SER A 84 -4.19 -1.82 7.13
CA SER A 84 -5.29 -0.88 6.99
C SER A 84 -4.78 0.54 7.17
N MET A 85 -5.21 1.43 6.29
CA MET A 85 -4.83 2.84 6.31
C MET A 85 -6.09 3.69 6.31
N PRO A 86 -6.31 4.55 7.32
CA PRO A 86 -7.38 5.54 7.26
C PRO A 86 -7.09 6.48 6.09
N TYR A 87 -8.10 6.77 5.28
CA TYR A 87 -7.94 7.58 4.08
C TYR A 87 -8.91 8.75 4.04
N TRP A 88 -8.62 9.77 4.84
CA TRP A 88 -9.44 10.96 4.92
C TRP A 88 -8.80 12.10 4.13
N VAL A 89 -9.12 12.20 2.84
CA VAL A 89 -8.75 13.37 2.04
C VAL A 89 -9.98 14.24 1.88
N ASN A 90 -9.89 15.51 2.32
CA ASN A 90 -10.91 16.55 2.11
C ASN A 90 -11.12 16.93 0.63
N PHE A 91 -10.46 16.23 -0.29
CA PHE A 91 -10.42 16.49 -1.72
C PHE A 91 -10.55 15.15 -2.45
N ASP A 92 -11.51 15.08 -3.37
CA ASP A 92 -11.80 14.02 -4.36
C ASP A 92 -11.01 12.69 -4.25
N ALA A 93 -11.20 12.00 -3.13
CA ALA A 93 -10.38 10.86 -2.71
C ALA A 93 -10.48 9.69 -3.72
N TYR A 94 -11.68 9.41 -4.21
CA TYR A 94 -11.90 8.40 -5.24
C TYR A 94 -11.17 8.77 -6.55
N ALA A 95 -11.29 10.01 -7.03
CA ALA A 95 -10.63 10.46 -8.25
C ALA A 95 -9.10 10.39 -8.13
N PHE A 96 -8.54 10.75 -6.97
CA PHE A 96 -7.12 10.58 -6.69
C PHE A 96 -6.70 9.11 -6.81
N LEU A 97 -7.42 8.19 -6.14
CA LEU A 97 -7.11 6.77 -6.18
C LEU A 97 -7.24 6.22 -7.62
N LYS A 98 -8.30 6.62 -8.34
CA LYS A 98 -8.53 6.24 -9.74
C LYS A 98 -7.39 6.67 -10.64
N LYS A 99 -6.90 7.90 -10.47
CA LYS A 99 -5.73 8.40 -11.19
C LYS A 99 -4.45 7.65 -10.82
N ARG A 100 -4.26 7.38 -9.52
CA ARG A 100 -3.07 6.69 -9.00
C ARG A 100 -2.95 5.27 -9.54
N PHE A 101 -4.04 4.51 -9.50
CA PHE A 101 -4.07 3.10 -9.92
C PHE A 101 -4.71 2.91 -11.29
N LYS A 102 -4.60 3.89 -12.18
CA LYS A 102 -5.24 3.90 -13.50
C LYS A 102 -4.80 2.78 -14.44
N GLU A 103 -3.63 2.20 -14.20
CA GLU A 103 -3.04 1.12 -15.01
C GLU A 103 -3.44 -0.29 -14.54
N TYR A 104 -4.21 -0.40 -13.45
CA TYR A 104 -4.67 -1.67 -12.89
C TYR A 104 -6.16 -1.88 -13.12
N GLU A 105 -6.61 -3.13 -13.04
CA GLU A 105 -8.03 -3.43 -13.11
C GLU A 105 -8.76 -2.96 -11.84
N TRP A 106 -9.93 -2.35 -12.04
CA TRP A 106 -10.81 -1.91 -10.96
C TRP A 106 -12.09 -2.71 -11.02
N ILE A 107 -12.32 -3.55 -10.02
CA ILE A 107 -13.55 -4.30 -9.87
C ILE A 107 -14.41 -3.56 -8.85
N GLU A 108 -15.48 -2.93 -9.30
CA GLU A 108 -16.44 -2.22 -8.46
C GLU A 108 -17.70 -3.08 -8.30
N THR A 109 -18.06 -3.39 -7.05
CA THR A 109 -19.21 -4.24 -6.73
C THR A 109 -20.06 -3.57 -5.67
N GLU A 110 -21.36 -3.42 -5.93
CA GLU A 110 -22.32 -2.99 -4.93
C GLU A 110 -22.44 -4.07 -3.84
N ILE A 111 -22.26 -3.67 -2.58
CA ILE A 111 -22.45 -4.58 -1.45
C ILE A 111 -23.94 -4.55 -1.08
N PRO A 112 -24.64 -5.70 -1.14
CA PRO A 112 -26.04 -5.73 -0.74
C PRO A 112 -26.18 -5.37 0.73
N ILE A 113 -26.98 -4.34 1.02
CA ILE A 113 -27.27 -3.87 2.38
C ILE A 113 -27.84 -5.03 3.19
N ARG A 114 -27.07 -5.51 4.16
CA ARG A 114 -27.54 -6.48 5.14
C ARG A 114 -28.04 -5.74 6.37
N THR A 115 -29.22 -5.10 6.34
CA THR A 115 -30.13 -4.90 7.50
C THR A 115 -31.22 -3.85 7.28
N HIS A 116 -32.28 -3.98 8.09
CA HIS A 116 -33.54 -3.25 8.19
C HIS A 116 -33.41 -1.81 8.75
N LEU A 117 -32.39 -1.04 8.33
CA LEU A 117 -32.14 0.32 8.83
C LEU A 117 -32.82 1.38 7.95
N ASP A 118 -33.31 2.46 8.58
CA ASP A 118 -34.08 3.58 7.97
C ASP A 118 -33.27 4.49 7.03
N TYR A 119 -32.06 4.09 6.64
CA TYR A 119 -31.21 4.82 5.70
C TYR A 119 -30.65 3.86 4.66
N ALA A 120 -30.92 4.16 3.40
CA ALA A 120 -30.43 3.39 2.26
C ALA A 120 -28.99 3.80 1.94
N GLU A 121 -28.00 3.33 2.68
CA GLU A 121 -26.59 3.49 2.30
C GLU A 121 -26.29 2.61 1.08
N GLU A 122 -25.83 3.20 -0.02
CA GLU A 122 -25.46 2.45 -1.21
C GLU A 122 -23.96 2.20 -1.20
N ILE A 123 -23.53 1.18 -0.44
CA ILE A 123 -22.10 0.89 -0.27
C ILE A 123 -21.56 0.15 -1.48
N HIS A 124 -20.49 0.68 -2.05
CA HIS A 124 -19.73 0.06 -3.14
C HIS A 124 -18.35 -0.33 -2.63
N LYS A 125 -17.89 -1.51 -3.06
CA LYS A 125 -16.53 -2.00 -2.84
C LYS A 125 -15.74 -1.90 -4.13
N VAL A 126 -14.54 -1.35 -4.04
CA VAL A 126 -13.54 -1.42 -5.10
C VAL A 126 -12.46 -2.41 -4.71
N GLU A 127 -12.10 -3.28 -5.64
CA GLU A 127 -10.97 -4.18 -5.53
C GLU A 127 -10.01 -3.94 -6.69
N ILE A 128 -8.71 -3.93 -6.38
CA ILE A 128 -7.59 -3.89 -7.33
C ILE A 128 -6.78 -5.17 -7.09
N PRO A 129 -7.18 -6.31 -7.70
CA PRO A 129 -6.70 -7.64 -7.31
C PRO A 129 -5.18 -7.82 -7.43
N GLU A 130 -4.57 -7.22 -8.45
CA GLU A 130 -3.13 -7.33 -8.74
C GLU A 130 -2.27 -6.70 -7.64
N LEU A 131 -2.83 -5.69 -6.97
CA LEU A 131 -2.21 -5.02 -5.83
C LEU A 131 -2.74 -5.54 -4.49
N LYS A 132 -3.77 -6.39 -4.51
CA LYS A 132 -4.54 -6.83 -3.34
C LYS A 132 -5.03 -5.66 -2.48
N ILE A 133 -5.44 -4.59 -3.15
CA ILE A 133 -6.00 -3.41 -2.50
C ILE A 133 -7.53 -3.50 -2.58
N SER A 134 -8.19 -3.11 -1.49
CA SER A 134 -9.64 -2.91 -1.51
C SER A 134 -10.05 -1.73 -0.63
N PHE A 135 -11.13 -1.06 -0.99
CA PHE A 135 -11.76 -0.05 -0.16
C PHE A 135 -13.26 0.02 -0.44
N GLU A 136 -14.00 0.57 0.50
CA GLU A 136 -15.44 0.76 0.40
C GLU A 136 -15.76 2.25 0.47
N TYR A 137 -16.80 2.67 -0.24
CA TYR A 137 -17.34 4.02 -0.17
C TYR A 137 -18.86 3.99 -0.29
N ASP A 138 -19.50 5.02 0.25
CA ASP A 138 -20.93 5.28 0.04
C ASP A 138 -21.11 6.00 -1.30
N ASN A 139 -21.85 5.40 -2.23
CA ASN A 139 -22.13 5.96 -3.54
C ASN A 139 -23.06 7.18 -3.48
N GLN A 140 -23.72 7.42 -2.34
CA GLN A 140 -24.50 8.63 -2.09
C GLN A 140 -23.62 9.82 -1.70
N ASP A 141 -22.37 9.61 -1.29
CA ASP A 141 -21.40 10.68 -1.11
C ASP A 141 -20.96 11.21 -2.48
N PRO A 142 -21.17 12.51 -2.81
CA PRO A 142 -20.75 13.08 -4.08
C PRO A 142 -19.25 12.93 -4.39
N LEU A 143 -18.43 12.80 -3.34
CA LEU A 143 -16.99 12.62 -3.46
C LEU A 143 -16.55 11.15 -3.33
N ARG A 144 -17.49 10.23 -3.07
CA ARG A 144 -17.24 8.78 -2.95
C ARG A 144 -16.06 8.47 -2.04
N ARG A 145 -15.99 9.12 -0.88
CA ARG A 145 -14.80 9.10 -0.02
C ARG A 145 -14.67 7.75 0.67
N PRO A 146 -13.61 6.97 0.40
CA PRO A 146 -13.36 5.78 1.18
C PRO A 146 -12.85 6.15 2.55
N MET A 147 -13.34 5.50 3.60
CA MET A 147 -12.86 5.74 4.96
C MET A 147 -11.53 5.05 5.23
N TRP A 148 -11.37 3.85 4.66
CA TRP A 148 -10.24 2.96 4.86
C TRP A 148 -9.79 2.35 3.55
N ILE A 149 -8.49 2.14 3.42
CA ILE A 149 -7.88 1.33 2.36
C ILE A 149 -7.23 0.13 3.01
N PHE A 150 -7.54 -1.05 2.49
CA PHE A 150 -7.02 -2.34 2.95
C PHE A 150 -6.05 -2.90 1.92
N PHE A 151 -4.92 -3.42 2.39
CA PHE A 151 -3.89 -4.10 1.60
C PHE A 151 -3.72 -5.52 2.16
N ASN A 152 -4.01 -6.54 1.35
CA ASN A 152 -4.09 -7.95 1.76
C ASN A 152 -3.07 -8.87 1.05
#